data_AF-A0A8H6YAQ7-F1
#
_entry.id   AF-A0A8H6YAQ7-F1
#
_cell.length_a   1.000
_cell.length_b   1.000
_cell.length_c   1.000
_cell.angle_alpha   90.00
_cell.angle_beta   90.00
_cell.angle_gamma   90.00
#
_symmetry.space_group_name_H-M   'P 1'
#
loop_
_entity.id
_entity.type
_entity.pdbx_description
1 polymer ?
#
loop_
_entity_poly.entity_id
_entity_poly.type
_entity_poly.pdbx_seq_one_letter_code
_entity_poly.pdbx_strand_id
1 'polypeptide(L)'
;MGVGGYLQIVNGTNFVLNRTSDFTGGYQMASWDPSAQINPGTCDTSYVEFTQSITTNRSNTQGSVSYTVGDTGCMVSFRATDVPPTIKVRIDGFSTDSLAAGTWLDIHFKHDGPCTFVLFGAQNAFHCTPIGTAWMTTFMPMLQNLTLQQLCVPGSHDAGMSELHSEGSLNGILKVVAGSMIQAQTLSIYDQLVQGSRFFDIRPVLVADGKYWTGHFSSSSEGEVGSFGQSMDDVISDINKFLLANSELVIVNLSHAYDATNNWSDLTGAQWTTLLKYMVTELQNLCTVKVESYKEPLIGTMVKDLMGGDGSSASVIIRLDIKGMMPDPSLLGQGVFSQANFPLFNSYSNTDDKMTMIVDQIHKLRNYEKIDGAVVDQLHLVSWTLTPNPSAFAEQKIPQVRDIAELGPIWGSIVADATGDATQADSIKALAHEANMALYQCILPVASKTSFPNVLLIDWYSDSNPAALAMAINFMVYGSQVPALPAPPQQYIEILGVEVTGDNSTPLPNALVDAGPGLGSADCNHGFGGDYTWVVAVTTTDPTQAITGISVDVTSSSIDGLSDMASSTSGDFRYVKTSSDPNSPKITAAALWRSPDDSVSLADVQAAGWAGMTSDINSGRSGDYLYIVWKTAD
;
A
#
# COMPACT_ATOMS: atom_id res chain seq x y z
N MET A 1 -1.77 2.68 29.36
CA MET A 1 -0.99 2.13 28.22
C MET A 1 -0.58 3.32 27.37
N GLY A 2 0.66 3.33 26.86
CA GLY A 2 1.12 4.40 25.98
C GLY A 2 0.42 4.33 24.61
N VAL A 3 0.53 5.40 23.83
CA VAL A 3 0.06 5.43 22.45
C VAL A 3 1.30 5.38 21.57
N GLY A 4 1.49 4.29 20.84
CA GLY A 4 2.67 4.08 20.00
C GLY A 4 2.43 3.10 18.86
N GLY A 5 3.37 3.01 17.93
CA GLY A 5 3.32 2.16 16.74
C GLY A 5 4.72 1.96 16.16
N TYR A 6 4.84 1.21 15.07
CA TYR A 6 6.13 0.85 14.47
C TYR A 6 6.34 1.58 13.14
N LEU A 7 7.36 2.43 13.05
CA LEU A 7 7.82 2.97 11.77
C LEU A 7 8.69 1.93 11.07
N GLN A 8 8.26 1.45 9.90
CA GLN A 8 9.04 0.53 9.06
C GLN A 8 9.57 1.25 7.83
N ILE A 9 10.90 1.30 7.68
CA ILE A 9 11.57 1.93 6.55
C ILE A 9 12.27 0.84 5.74
N VAL A 10 11.73 0.51 4.58
CA VAL A 10 12.28 -0.53 3.69
C VAL A 10 13.18 0.12 2.64
N ASN A 11 14.45 -0.28 2.61
CA ASN A 11 15.44 0.21 1.67
C ASN A 11 15.65 -0.78 0.52
N GLY A 12 14.83 -0.66 -0.52
CA GLY A 12 14.96 -1.36 -1.81
C GLY A 12 15.83 -0.62 -2.83
N THR A 13 16.77 0.22 -2.38
CA THR A 13 17.72 0.94 -3.25
C THR A 13 19.12 0.35 -3.15
N ASN A 14 20.02 0.78 -4.02
CA ASN A 14 21.45 0.46 -3.94
C ASN A 14 22.25 1.42 -3.03
N PHE A 15 21.58 2.32 -2.30
CA PHE A 15 22.21 3.33 -1.46
C PHE A 15 21.98 3.03 0.03
N VAL A 16 22.96 3.32 0.88
CA VAL A 16 22.75 3.32 2.33
C VAL A 16 21.95 4.57 2.70
N LEU A 17 20.88 4.39 3.48
CA LEU A 17 20.17 5.51 4.09
C LEU A 17 20.91 5.91 5.36
N ASN A 18 21.47 7.12 5.40
CA ASN A 18 22.22 7.59 6.58
C ASN A 18 21.38 8.59 7.35
N ARG A 19 21.13 8.30 8.63
CA ARG A 19 20.40 9.22 9.51
C ARG A 19 21.20 10.52 9.66
N THR A 20 20.53 11.65 9.50
CA THR A 20 21.14 12.98 9.66
C THR A 20 21.48 13.25 11.13
N SER A 21 22.44 14.15 11.37
CA SER A 21 22.95 14.46 12.71
C SER A 21 22.02 15.33 13.55
N ASP A 22 20.92 15.82 12.99
CA ASP A 22 19.90 16.66 13.64
C ASP A 22 18.82 15.85 14.39
N PHE A 23 18.92 14.52 14.42
CA PHE A 23 18.02 13.70 15.22
C PHE A 23 18.17 13.99 16.73
N THR A 24 17.09 14.44 17.37
CA THR A 24 17.07 14.82 18.79
C THR A 24 16.12 14.01 19.66
N GLY A 25 15.58 12.89 19.18
CA GLY A 25 14.67 12.01 19.95
C GLY A 25 13.23 12.53 20.08
N GLY A 26 12.94 13.76 19.64
CA GLY A 26 11.62 14.38 19.68
C GLY A 26 11.25 14.97 21.04
N TYR A 27 10.29 15.91 21.03
CA TYR A 27 9.74 16.53 22.22
C TYR A 27 8.55 15.71 22.75
N GLN A 28 8.60 15.34 24.03
CA GLN A 28 7.57 14.53 24.72
C GLN A 28 7.33 13.14 24.10
N MET A 29 8.32 12.59 23.39
CA MET A 29 8.33 11.19 22.98
C MET A 29 8.75 10.30 24.17
N ALA A 30 8.00 9.23 24.44
CA ALA A 30 8.37 8.23 25.43
C ALA A 30 9.46 7.29 24.89
N SER A 31 9.38 6.96 23.60
CA SER A 31 10.38 6.16 22.88
C SER A 31 10.42 6.55 21.41
N TRP A 32 11.63 6.69 20.86
CA TRP A 32 11.88 6.61 19.42
C TRP A 32 13.38 6.38 19.19
N ASP A 33 13.74 5.19 18.71
CA ASP A 33 15.14 4.82 18.41
C ASP A 33 15.30 4.31 16.97
N PRO A 34 15.32 5.22 15.96
CA PRO A 34 15.45 4.84 14.56
C PRO A 34 16.91 4.52 14.22
N SER A 35 17.18 3.53 13.36
CA SER A 35 18.56 3.11 13.07
C SER A 35 19.41 4.25 12.49
N ALA A 36 20.71 4.31 12.87
CA ALA A 36 21.63 5.30 12.32
C ALA A 36 21.90 5.10 10.81
N GLN A 37 21.83 3.85 10.34
CA GLN A 37 21.98 3.48 8.94
C GLN A 37 21.00 2.39 8.57
N ILE A 38 20.46 2.44 7.35
CA ILE A 38 19.61 1.39 6.79
C ILE A 38 20.27 0.93 5.47
N ASN A 39 20.78 -0.30 5.47
CA ASN A 39 21.55 -0.82 4.34
C ASN A 39 20.65 -1.20 3.16
N PRO A 40 21.17 -1.18 1.92
CA PRO A 40 20.51 -1.75 0.75
C PRO A 40 19.94 -3.15 1.02
N GLY A 41 18.71 -3.39 0.60
CA GLY A 41 18.03 -4.68 0.77
C GLY A 41 17.61 -5.00 2.21
N THR A 42 17.58 -4.01 3.10
CA THR A 42 17.18 -4.20 4.51
C THR A 42 16.01 -3.31 4.90
N CYS A 43 15.47 -3.54 6.09
CA CYS A 43 14.39 -2.75 6.67
C CYS A 43 14.77 -2.34 8.09
N ASP A 44 14.59 -1.06 8.42
CA ASP A 44 14.57 -0.59 9.80
C ASP A 44 13.16 -0.70 10.35
N THR A 45 13.03 -1.05 11.62
CA THR A 45 11.75 -1.00 12.32
C THR A 45 11.96 -0.46 13.71
N SER A 46 11.48 0.76 13.93
CA SER A 46 11.64 1.47 15.20
C SER A 46 10.27 1.73 15.84
N TYR A 47 10.19 1.50 17.15
CA TYR A 47 8.98 1.80 17.91
C TYR A 47 8.92 3.29 18.25
N VAL A 48 7.79 3.91 17.92
CA VAL A 48 7.48 5.32 18.14
C VAL A 48 6.38 5.38 19.20
N GLU A 49 6.65 5.98 20.36
CA GLU A 49 5.70 6.08 21.47
C GLU A 49 5.62 7.51 22.01
N PHE A 50 4.39 8.01 22.18
CA PHE A 50 4.10 9.33 22.73
C PHE A 50 3.98 9.27 24.26
N THR A 51 4.55 10.25 24.97
CA THR A 51 4.42 10.33 26.44
C THR A 51 2.97 10.62 26.83
N GLN A 52 2.33 9.72 27.55
CA GLN A 52 0.97 9.91 28.08
C GLN A 52 1.01 10.25 29.58
N SER A 53 0.61 11.46 29.95
CA SER A 53 0.43 11.89 31.34
C SER A 53 -0.61 13.01 31.45
N ILE A 54 -1.24 13.13 32.62
CA ILE A 54 -2.19 14.20 32.98
C ILE A 54 -1.53 15.60 32.84
N THR A 55 -0.21 15.67 32.97
CA THR A 55 0.58 16.90 32.85
C THR A 55 1.15 17.12 31.45
N THR A 56 0.99 16.18 30.51
CA THR A 56 1.53 16.30 29.15
C THR A 56 0.53 17.05 28.28
N ASN A 57 0.97 18.15 27.67
CA ASN A 57 0.20 18.78 26.59
C ASN A 57 0.46 18.04 25.27
N ARG A 58 -0.38 17.05 24.99
CA ARG A 58 -0.26 16.15 23.83
C ARG A 58 -0.19 16.89 22.48
N SER A 59 -0.80 18.07 22.35
CA SER A 59 -0.75 18.84 21.09
C SER A 59 0.66 19.28 20.70
N ASN A 60 1.60 19.32 21.65
CA ASN A 60 2.98 19.71 21.42
C ASN A 60 3.89 18.50 21.22
N THR A 61 3.39 17.28 21.43
CA THR A 61 4.19 16.05 21.36
C THR A 61 4.49 15.70 19.91
N GLN A 62 5.78 15.71 19.57
CA GLN A 62 6.25 15.42 18.23
C GLN A 62 7.70 14.97 18.17
N GLY A 63 8.08 14.28 17.10
CA GLY A 63 9.48 14.04 16.77
C GLY A 63 9.69 13.97 15.27
N SER A 64 10.95 14.02 14.85
CA SER A 64 11.31 13.81 13.45
C SER A 64 12.66 13.12 13.31
N VAL A 65 12.81 12.35 12.24
CA VAL A 65 14.06 11.75 11.81
C VAL A 65 14.20 11.91 10.30
N SER A 66 15.41 12.21 9.82
CA SER A 66 15.68 12.33 8.40
C SER A 66 16.85 11.45 8.00
N TYR A 67 16.84 11.00 6.75
CA TYR A 67 17.84 10.15 6.15
C TYR A 67 18.30 10.73 4.81
N THR A 68 19.61 10.79 4.58
CA THR A 68 20.14 11.00 3.23
C THR A 68 20.15 9.69 2.45
N VAL A 69 19.87 9.75 1.15
CA VAL A 69 19.92 8.59 0.26
C VAL A 69 21.30 8.52 -0.39
N GLY A 70 22.27 7.91 0.29
CA GLY A 70 23.68 7.95 -0.11
C GLY A 70 24.19 9.38 -0.34
N ASP A 71 24.95 9.57 -1.41
CA ASP A 71 25.48 10.88 -1.84
C ASP A 71 24.65 11.52 -2.98
N THR A 72 23.39 11.09 -3.16
CA THR A 72 22.56 11.51 -4.30
C THR A 72 21.98 12.92 -4.17
N GLY A 73 22.11 13.55 -2.99
CA GLY A 73 21.42 14.80 -2.66
C GLY A 73 19.94 14.63 -2.32
N CYS A 74 19.38 13.41 -2.44
CA CYS A 74 18.01 13.11 -2.04
C CYS A 74 17.91 12.81 -0.54
N MET A 75 16.76 13.13 0.06
CA MET A 75 16.46 12.84 1.45
C MET A 75 15.06 12.26 1.63
N VAL A 76 14.89 11.49 2.71
CA VAL A 76 13.59 11.03 3.20
C VAL A 76 13.47 11.42 4.67
N SER A 77 12.39 12.09 5.03
CA SER A 77 12.13 12.61 6.38
C SER A 77 10.83 12.03 6.93
N PHE A 78 10.81 11.71 8.22
CA PHE A 78 9.65 11.20 8.93
C PHE A 78 9.31 12.12 10.10
N ARG A 79 8.01 12.30 10.37
CA ARG A 79 7.50 13.11 11.47
C ARG A 79 6.39 12.36 12.19
N ALA A 80 6.46 12.30 13.51
CA ALA A 80 5.41 11.73 14.36
C ALA A 80 4.77 12.85 15.22
N THR A 81 3.45 12.84 15.39
CA THR A 81 2.68 13.77 16.23
C THR A 81 1.59 13.04 17.01
N ASP A 82 1.19 13.51 18.21
CA ASP A 82 0.24 12.78 19.09
C ASP A 82 -1.25 13.21 18.97
N VAL A 83 -1.57 14.41 18.44
CA VAL A 83 -2.98 14.88 18.38
C VAL A 83 -3.39 15.35 16.98
N PRO A 84 -4.10 14.50 16.20
CA PRO A 84 -4.21 13.04 16.40
C PRO A 84 -2.85 12.34 16.22
N PRO A 85 -2.71 11.08 16.68
CA PRO A 85 -1.54 10.26 16.39
C PRO A 85 -1.34 10.14 14.87
N THR A 86 -0.22 10.64 14.35
CA THR A 86 0.14 10.50 12.93
C THR A 86 1.61 10.16 12.78
N ILE A 87 1.95 9.47 11.70
CA ILE A 87 3.31 9.36 11.18
C ILE A 87 3.25 9.79 9.72
N LYS A 88 4.06 10.79 9.37
CA LYS A 88 4.13 11.34 8.02
C LYS A 88 5.52 11.15 7.44
N VAL A 89 5.60 11.01 6.12
CA VAL A 89 6.84 10.95 5.34
C VAL A 89 6.91 12.13 4.38
N ARG A 90 8.12 12.62 4.12
CA ARG A 90 8.42 13.60 3.08
C ARG A 90 9.67 13.16 2.33
N ILE A 91 9.66 13.30 1.02
CA ILE A 91 10.83 13.10 0.17
C ILE A 91 11.34 14.45 -0.33
N ASP A 92 12.65 14.61 -0.44
CA ASP A 92 13.31 15.80 -0.97
C ASP A 92 14.32 15.36 -2.04
N GLY A 93 14.44 16.15 -3.12
CA GLY A 93 15.36 15.86 -4.24
C GLY A 93 14.80 14.94 -5.32
N PHE A 94 13.61 14.36 -5.14
CA PHE A 94 12.87 13.63 -6.17
C PHE A 94 11.37 13.67 -5.92
N SER A 95 10.57 13.36 -6.95
CA SER A 95 9.11 13.21 -6.88
C SER A 95 8.70 11.87 -7.46
N THR A 96 7.53 11.37 -7.05
CA THR A 96 6.86 10.20 -7.58
C THR A 96 5.43 10.56 -7.98
N ASP A 97 4.75 9.69 -8.73
CA ASP A 97 3.35 9.92 -9.15
C ASP A 97 2.41 10.15 -7.96
N SER A 98 2.75 9.62 -6.77
CA SER A 98 1.91 9.69 -5.58
C SER A 98 2.46 10.58 -4.47
N LEU A 99 3.66 11.15 -4.65
CA LEU A 99 4.30 12.00 -3.64
C LEU A 99 5.22 13.02 -4.32
N ALA A 100 4.83 14.29 -4.27
CA ALA A 100 5.64 15.41 -4.76
C ALA A 100 6.81 15.72 -3.79
N ALA A 101 7.92 16.21 -4.32
CA ALA A 101 9.04 16.66 -3.52
C ALA A 101 8.62 17.75 -2.52
N GLY A 102 9.06 17.65 -1.27
CA GLY A 102 8.83 18.65 -0.23
C GLY A 102 7.44 18.59 0.42
N THR A 103 6.56 17.66 0.03
CA THR A 103 5.23 17.50 0.64
C THR A 103 5.21 16.38 1.68
N TRP A 104 4.39 16.55 2.73
CA TRP A 104 4.19 15.54 3.76
C TRP A 104 2.99 14.66 3.44
N LEU A 105 3.22 13.35 3.39
CA LEU A 105 2.18 12.34 3.23
C LEU A 105 1.99 11.56 4.52
N ASP A 106 0.74 11.37 4.92
CA ASP A 106 0.40 10.49 6.05
C ASP A 106 0.53 9.01 5.63
N ILE A 107 1.35 8.25 6.36
CA ILE A 107 1.49 6.80 6.16
C ILE A 107 0.61 6.00 7.14
N HIS A 108 -0.40 6.68 7.70
CA HIS A 108 -1.49 6.19 8.53
C HIS A 108 -1.01 5.49 9.80
N PHE A 109 -0.89 6.27 10.89
CA PHE A 109 -0.55 5.71 12.19
C PHE A 109 -1.51 4.59 12.60
N LYS A 110 -0.93 3.45 12.98
CA LYS A 110 -1.64 2.31 13.56
C LYS A 110 -1.06 2.05 14.95
N HIS A 111 -1.90 2.16 15.99
CA HIS A 111 -1.47 1.82 17.34
C HIS A 111 -1.05 0.34 17.39
N ASP A 112 0.16 0.09 17.89
CA ASP A 112 0.83 -1.21 17.93
C ASP A 112 0.94 -1.90 16.57
N GLY A 113 0.85 -1.12 15.49
CA GLY A 113 0.87 -1.58 14.11
C GLY A 113 1.98 -0.98 13.28
N PRO A 114 2.22 -1.56 12.08
CA PRO A 114 3.23 -1.07 11.17
C PRO A 114 2.72 0.16 10.40
N CYS A 115 3.57 1.18 10.35
CA CYS A 115 3.48 2.36 9.50
C CYS A 115 4.62 2.25 8.49
N THR A 116 4.33 1.66 7.34
CA THR A 116 5.36 1.20 6.40
C THR A 116 5.62 2.21 5.29
N PHE A 117 6.90 2.45 5.03
CA PHE A 117 7.39 3.19 3.89
C PHE A 117 8.41 2.35 3.13
N VAL A 118 8.20 2.14 1.83
CA VAL A 118 9.14 1.45 0.95
C VAL A 118 9.75 2.46 0.00
N LEU A 119 11.09 2.54 -0.04
CA LEU A 119 11.85 3.28 -1.04
C LEU A 119 12.59 2.29 -1.92
N PHE A 120 12.50 2.44 -3.25
CA PHE A 120 13.22 1.58 -4.19
C PHE A 120 13.66 2.35 -5.44
N GLY A 121 14.54 1.73 -6.22
CA GLY A 121 15.04 2.30 -7.48
C GLY A 121 16.48 2.82 -7.39
N ALA A 122 16.85 3.62 -8.39
CA ALA A 122 18.21 4.10 -8.61
C ALA A 122 18.28 5.63 -8.53
N GLN A 123 19.49 6.18 -8.54
CA GLN A 123 19.69 7.63 -8.64
C GLN A 123 18.96 8.17 -9.89
N ASN A 124 18.21 9.25 -9.70
CA ASN A 124 17.33 9.89 -10.68
C ASN A 124 16.06 9.08 -11.06
N ALA A 125 15.81 7.92 -10.45
CA ALA A 125 14.66 7.07 -10.70
C ALA A 125 14.21 6.39 -9.39
N PHE A 126 14.04 7.20 -8.34
CA PHE A 126 13.53 6.72 -7.07
C PHE A 126 12.02 6.68 -7.07
N HIS A 127 11.48 5.65 -6.45
CA HIS A 127 10.06 5.43 -6.26
C HIS A 127 9.80 5.03 -4.81
N CYS A 128 8.60 5.30 -4.33
CA CYS A 128 8.22 4.95 -2.98
C CYS A 128 6.73 4.62 -2.86
N THR A 129 6.34 4.17 -1.68
CA THR A 129 4.93 4.02 -1.30
C THR A 129 4.27 5.39 -1.08
N PRO A 130 2.98 5.53 -1.39
CA PRO A 130 2.11 4.54 -2.05
C PRO A 130 2.48 4.43 -3.54
N ILE A 131 2.36 3.22 -4.07
CA ILE A 131 2.55 2.95 -5.49
C ILE A 131 1.20 3.07 -6.21
N GLY A 132 1.20 3.57 -7.45
CA GLY A 132 -0.01 3.79 -8.24
C GLY A 132 -0.73 2.49 -8.62
N THR A 133 -2.03 2.57 -8.88
CA THR A 133 -2.88 1.42 -9.19
C THR A 133 -2.40 0.61 -10.41
N ALA A 134 -1.93 1.25 -11.47
CA ALA A 134 -1.40 0.61 -12.69
C ALA A 134 0.13 0.39 -12.63
N TRP A 135 0.62 -0.13 -11.50
CA TRP A 135 2.06 -0.18 -11.25
C TRP A 135 2.83 -1.02 -12.28
N MET A 136 2.30 -2.14 -12.79
CA MET A 136 3.06 -2.93 -13.77
C MET A 136 3.30 -2.12 -15.04
N THR A 137 2.26 -1.43 -15.54
CA THR A 137 2.32 -0.51 -16.69
C THR A 137 3.36 0.59 -16.44
N THR A 138 3.28 1.28 -15.31
CA THR A 138 4.23 2.34 -14.92
C THR A 138 5.67 1.83 -14.93
N PHE A 139 5.87 0.59 -14.46
CA PHE A 139 7.20 -0.02 -14.35
C PHE A 139 7.54 -0.95 -15.52
N MET A 140 6.78 -0.95 -16.62
CA MET A 140 7.08 -1.78 -17.79
C MET A 140 8.49 -1.58 -18.35
N PRO A 141 9.10 -0.37 -18.37
CA PRO A 141 10.49 -0.24 -18.78
C PRO A 141 11.44 -1.12 -17.96
N MET A 142 11.11 -1.35 -16.68
CA MET A 142 11.81 -2.27 -15.77
C MET A 142 11.41 -3.73 -15.96
N LEU A 143 10.13 -4.00 -16.12
CA LEU A 143 9.59 -5.36 -16.06
C LEU A 143 9.60 -6.09 -17.40
N GLN A 144 9.57 -5.37 -18.53
CA GLN A 144 9.31 -5.93 -19.86
C GLN A 144 10.17 -7.12 -20.26
N ASN A 145 11.44 -7.14 -19.86
CA ASN A 145 12.40 -8.19 -20.23
C ASN A 145 12.64 -9.21 -19.11
N LEU A 146 12.01 -9.03 -17.95
CA LEU A 146 11.97 -10.07 -16.93
C LEU A 146 11.13 -11.22 -17.46
N THR A 147 11.54 -12.45 -17.20
CA THR A 147 10.65 -13.60 -17.38
C THR A 147 9.70 -13.72 -16.20
N LEU A 148 8.66 -14.53 -16.32
CA LEU A 148 7.77 -14.84 -15.20
C LEU A 148 8.54 -15.41 -13.98
N GLN A 149 9.62 -16.16 -14.22
CA GLN A 149 10.52 -16.65 -13.17
C GLN A 149 11.36 -15.55 -12.49
N GLN A 150 11.52 -14.41 -13.15
CA GLN A 150 12.26 -13.26 -12.65
C GLN A 150 11.34 -12.15 -12.11
N LEU A 151 10.02 -12.40 -12.09
CA LEU A 151 9.01 -11.47 -11.62
C LEU A 151 8.50 -11.88 -10.24
N CYS A 152 8.55 -10.95 -9.29
CA CYS A 152 7.85 -10.96 -8.03
C CYS A 152 6.57 -10.14 -8.15
N VAL A 153 5.45 -10.71 -7.73
CA VAL A 153 4.15 -10.04 -7.61
C VAL A 153 3.56 -10.24 -6.21
N PRO A 154 2.83 -9.26 -5.68
CA PRO A 154 2.01 -9.47 -4.49
C PRO A 154 0.75 -10.28 -4.83
N GLY A 155 0.29 -11.11 -3.89
CA GLY A 155 -0.89 -11.94 -4.06
C GLY A 155 -1.73 -12.06 -2.79
N SER A 156 -2.99 -12.42 -2.98
CA SER A 156 -3.97 -12.54 -1.91
C SER A 156 -4.32 -14.02 -1.67
N HIS A 157 -4.10 -14.49 -0.45
CA HIS A 157 -4.57 -15.81 -0.01
C HIS A 157 -6.10 -15.80 0.17
N ASP A 158 -6.78 -16.88 -0.24
CA ASP A 158 -8.23 -16.99 -0.13
C ASP A 158 -8.96 -15.73 -0.61
N ALA A 159 -8.61 -15.27 -1.81
CA ALA A 159 -8.82 -13.88 -2.20
C ALA A 159 -10.30 -13.46 -2.25
N GLY A 160 -11.19 -14.42 -2.52
CA GLY A 160 -12.65 -14.20 -2.50
C GLY A 160 -13.28 -14.18 -1.11
N MET A 161 -12.55 -14.53 -0.05
CA MET A 161 -13.03 -14.50 1.34
C MET A 161 -12.98 -13.10 1.95
N SER A 162 -13.40 -12.10 1.17
CA SER A 162 -13.58 -10.69 1.54
C SER A 162 -14.95 -10.41 2.16
N GLU A 163 -15.92 -11.25 1.80
CA GLU A 163 -17.27 -11.29 2.30
C GLU A 163 -17.62 -12.70 2.79
N LEU A 164 -18.64 -12.82 3.65
CA LEU A 164 -19.06 -14.09 4.23
C LEU A 164 -20.58 -14.25 4.07
N HIS A 165 -21.00 -15.27 3.32
CA HIS A 165 -22.41 -15.53 3.05
C HIS A 165 -22.97 -16.71 3.85
N SER A 166 -24.14 -16.51 4.45
CA SER A 166 -24.81 -17.49 5.34
C SER A 166 -25.42 -18.70 4.63
N GLU A 167 -25.34 -18.78 3.31
CA GLU A 167 -25.81 -19.96 2.57
C GLU A 167 -24.84 -21.14 2.71
N GLY A 168 -23.64 -20.93 3.27
CA GLY A 168 -22.73 -21.98 3.74
C GLY A 168 -23.23 -22.67 5.01
N SER A 169 -22.66 -23.83 5.34
CA SER A 169 -23.03 -24.81 6.39
C SER A 169 -23.00 -24.29 7.87
N LEU A 170 -23.31 -23.02 8.13
CA LEU A 170 -23.30 -22.44 9.48
C LEU A 170 -24.68 -21.92 9.89
N ASN A 171 -25.43 -22.77 10.60
CA ASN A 171 -26.59 -22.35 11.40
C ASN A 171 -26.11 -21.71 12.72
N GLY A 172 -26.43 -20.43 12.95
CA GLY A 172 -26.42 -19.80 14.30
C GLY A 172 -25.07 -19.26 14.82
N ILE A 173 -24.92 -19.26 16.16
CA ILE A 173 -23.84 -18.62 16.98
C ILE A 173 -22.41 -18.91 16.48
N LEU A 174 -22.20 -20.02 15.77
CA LEU A 174 -20.95 -20.36 15.08
C LEU A 174 -20.56 -19.36 13.97
N LYS A 175 -21.50 -18.59 13.39
CA LYS A 175 -21.23 -17.60 12.33
C LYS A 175 -20.33 -16.45 12.79
N VAL A 176 -20.51 -15.98 14.03
CA VAL A 176 -19.70 -14.86 14.60
C VAL A 176 -18.29 -15.34 14.97
N VAL A 177 -18.20 -16.57 15.46
CA VAL A 177 -16.95 -17.21 15.89
C VAL A 177 -16.12 -17.72 14.70
N ALA A 178 -16.77 -18.34 13.72
CA ALA A 178 -16.11 -18.87 12.52
C ALA A 178 -15.73 -17.75 11.55
N GLY A 179 -16.49 -16.65 11.49
CA GLY A 179 -16.19 -15.53 10.60
C GLY A 179 -14.79 -14.93 10.81
N SER A 180 -14.35 -14.76 12.06
CA SER A 180 -13.00 -14.28 12.38
C SER A 180 -11.88 -15.27 12.06
N MET A 181 -12.20 -16.55 11.84
CA MET A 181 -11.26 -17.61 11.46
C MET A 181 -11.35 -18.02 9.99
N ILE A 182 -12.25 -17.41 9.21
CA ILE A 182 -12.51 -17.75 7.80
C ILE A 182 -12.27 -16.55 6.88
N GLN A 183 -12.60 -15.34 7.34
CA GLN A 183 -12.40 -14.13 6.54
C GLN A 183 -10.91 -13.83 6.40
N ALA A 184 -10.36 -14.13 5.22
CA ALA A 184 -8.96 -13.90 4.89
C ALA A 184 -8.69 -12.48 4.38
N GLN A 185 -9.71 -11.83 3.81
CA GLN A 185 -9.58 -10.51 3.18
C GLN A 185 -10.68 -9.55 3.64
N THR A 186 -10.49 -8.25 3.41
CA THR A 186 -11.54 -7.22 3.62
C THR A 186 -11.93 -6.48 2.36
N LEU A 187 -11.10 -6.58 1.33
CA LEU A 187 -11.27 -5.88 0.06
C LEU A 187 -11.83 -6.85 -0.97
N SER A 188 -12.74 -6.42 -1.83
CA SER A 188 -13.16 -7.23 -2.98
C SER A 188 -11.98 -7.50 -3.92
N ILE A 189 -12.13 -8.39 -4.90
CA ILE A 189 -11.10 -8.62 -5.91
C ILE A 189 -10.72 -7.32 -6.63
N TYR A 190 -11.70 -6.45 -6.94
CA TYR A 190 -11.44 -5.14 -7.54
C TYR A 190 -10.57 -4.27 -6.63
N ASP A 191 -10.91 -4.15 -5.34
CA ASP A 191 -10.16 -3.29 -4.43
C ASP A 191 -8.76 -3.86 -4.12
N GLN A 192 -8.60 -5.19 -4.09
CA GLN A 192 -7.28 -5.83 -3.99
C GLN A 192 -6.41 -5.53 -5.23
N LEU A 193 -7.00 -5.54 -6.43
CA LEU A 193 -6.31 -5.11 -7.68
C LEU A 193 -5.91 -3.63 -7.62
N VAL A 194 -6.80 -2.76 -7.10
CA VAL A 194 -6.54 -1.33 -6.90
C VAL A 194 -5.36 -1.09 -5.95
N GLN A 195 -5.26 -1.89 -4.89
CA GLN A 195 -4.13 -1.89 -3.96
C GLN A 195 -2.90 -2.66 -4.46
N GLY A 196 -2.94 -3.18 -5.68
CA GLY A 196 -1.76 -3.70 -6.38
C GLY A 196 -1.57 -5.21 -6.36
N SER A 197 -2.47 -6.00 -5.76
CA SER A 197 -2.44 -7.47 -5.89
C SER A 197 -2.54 -7.89 -7.36
N ARG A 198 -1.77 -8.90 -7.79
CA ARG A 198 -1.80 -9.43 -9.17
C ARG A 198 -1.91 -10.94 -9.23
N PHE A 199 -1.90 -11.61 -8.08
CA PHE A 199 -2.09 -13.06 -7.96
C PHE A 199 -3.22 -13.35 -6.97
N PHE A 200 -4.22 -14.11 -7.39
CA PHE A 200 -5.41 -14.40 -6.59
C PHE A 200 -5.54 -15.90 -6.38
N ASP A 201 -5.46 -16.37 -5.13
CA ASP A 201 -5.86 -17.75 -4.79
C ASP A 201 -7.38 -17.81 -4.67
N ILE A 202 -8.03 -18.34 -5.69
CA ILE A 202 -9.47 -18.48 -5.80
C ILE A 202 -9.83 -19.95 -5.62
N ARG A 203 -10.75 -20.23 -4.68
CA ARG A 203 -11.19 -21.58 -4.33
C ARG A 203 -12.67 -21.76 -4.69
N PRO A 204 -13.00 -22.29 -5.88
CA PRO A 204 -14.38 -22.37 -6.35
C PRO A 204 -15.21 -23.41 -5.59
N VAL A 205 -16.48 -23.10 -5.35
CA VAL A 205 -17.47 -24.04 -4.81
C VAL A 205 -18.71 -24.00 -5.68
N LEU A 206 -19.09 -25.17 -6.22
CA LEU A 206 -20.35 -25.35 -6.94
C LEU A 206 -21.50 -25.38 -5.93
N VAL A 207 -22.51 -24.54 -6.15
CA VAL A 207 -23.70 -24.43 -5.30
C VAL A 207 -24.96 -24.94 -6.01
N ALA A 208 -26.07 -25.07 -5.26
CA ALA A 208 -27.28 -25.78 -5.69
C ALA A 208 -27.97 -25.21 -6.95
N ASP A 209 -27.78 -23.93 -7.26
CA ASP A 209 -28.32 -23.31 -8.48
C ASP A 209 -27.44 -23.52 -9.72
N GLY A 210 -26.34 -24.27 -9.58
CA GLY A 210 -25.38 -24.56 -10.65
C GLY A 210 -24.31 -23.49 -10.85
N LYS A 211 -24.29 -22.44 -10.02
CA LYS A 211 -23.27 -21.39 -10.06
C LYS A 211 -22.04 -21.73 -9.22
N TYR A 212 -21.00 -20.93 -9.38
CA TYR A 212 -19.77 -21.03 -8.60
C TYR A 212 -19.59 -19.81 -7.72
N TRP A 213 -19.20 -20.06 -6.48
CA TRP A 213 -18.79 -19.07 -5.50
C TRP A 213 -17.36 -19.33 -5.09
N THR A 214 -16.67 -18.36 -4.50
CA THR A 214 -15.46 -18.68 -3.74
C THR A 214 -15.85 -19.27 -2.38
N GLY A 215 -14.97 -20.04 -1.76
CA GLY A 215 -15.25 -20.60 -0.44
C GLY A 215 -14.05 -21.17 0.27
N HIS A 216 -14.15 -21.17 1.60
CA HIS A 216 -13.18 -21.82 2.48
C HIS A 216 -13.94 -22.73 3.45
N PHE A 217 -13.70 -24.03 3.34
CA PHE A 217 -14.40 -25.06 4.09
C PHE A 217 -13.42 -26.09 4.65
N SER A 218 -13.77 -26.66 5.80
CA SER A 218 -13.03 -27.72 6.47
C SER A 218 -13.98 -28.80 6.98
N SER A 219 -13.58 -30.07 6.79
CA SER A 219 -14.37 -31.21 7.23
C SER A 219 -14.23 -31.46 8.73
N SER A 220 -15.35 -31.67 9.42
CA SER A 220 -15.40 -32.06 10.82
C SER A 220 -16.33 -33.26 11.05
N SER A 221 -16.31 -33.83 12.27
CA SER A 221 -17.26 -34.89 12.65
C SER A 221 -18.73 -34.45 12.64
N GLU A 222 -18.99 -33.14 12.63
CA GLU A 222 -20.31 -32.53 12.66
C GLU A 222 -20.78 -32.04 11.27
N GLY A 223 -19.96 -32.25 10.25
CA GLY A 223 -20.18 -31.78 8.88
C GLY A 223 -19.10 -30.79 8.42
N GLU A 224 -19.31 -30.22 7.23
CA GLU A 224 -18.42 -29.17 6.73
C GLU A 224 -18.64 -27.85 7.47
N VAL A 225 -17.55 -27.20 7.84
CA VAL A 225 -17.53 -25.91 8.54
C VAL A 225 -16.79 -24.91 7.67
N GLY A 226 -17.48 -23.83 7.29
CA GLY A 226 -16.93 -22.82 6.40
C GLY A 226 -17.95 -21.79 5.95
N SER A 227 -17.54 -20.95 5.01
CA SER A 227 -18.40 -19.92 4.40
C SER A 227 -18.12 -19.80 2.91
N PHE A 228 -19.15 -19.41 2.17
CA PHE A 228 -18.96 -18.86 0.83
C PHE A 228 -18.44 -17.42 0.94
N GLY A 229 -17.57 -17.06 0.00
CA GLY A 229 -17.06 -15.71 -0.21
C GLY A 229 -17.71 -15.04 -1.40
N GLN A 230 -16.95 -14.23 -2.14
CA GLN A 230 -17.37 -13.55 -3.35
C GLN A 230 -17.87 -14.53 -4.43
N SER A 231 -18.96 -14.18 -5.13
CA SER A 231 -19.48 -14.98 -6.25
C SER A 231 -18.50 -14.98 -7.44
N MET A 232 -18.45 -16.06 -8.23
CA MET A 232 -17.57 -16.09 -9.41
C MET A 232 -17.97 -15.04 -10.46
N ASP A 233 -19.26 -14.73 -10.57
CA ASP A 233 -19.79 -13.65 -11.42
C ASP A 233 -19.13 -12.30 -11.03
N ASP A 234 -19.08 -12.00 -9.73
CA ASP A 234 -18.48 -10.76 -9.21
C ASP A 234 -16.95 -10.77 -9.34
N VAL A 235 -16.27 -11.90 -9.11
CA VAL A 235 -14.81 -12.02 -9.31
C VAL A 235 -14.44 -11.68 -10.76
N ILE A 236 -15.17 -12.22 -11.73
CA ILE A 236 -14.93 -11.94 -13.16
C ILE A 236 -15.24 -10.47 -13.49
N SER A 237 -16.35 -9.95 -12.97
CA SER A 237 -16.77 -8.55 -13.17
C SER A 237 -15.74 -7.57 -12.62
N ASP A 238 -15.21 -7.85 -11.43
CA ASP A 238 -14.16 -7.06 -10.78
C ASP A 238 -12.87 -7.02 -11.61
N ILE A 239 -12.40 -8.17 -12.09
CA ILE A 239 -11.21 -8.27 -12.95
C ILE A 239 -11.42 -7.49 -14.26
N ASN A 240 -12.55 -7.70 -14.93
CA ASN A 240 -12.88 -7.01 -16.18
C ASN A 240 -12.95 -5.49 -15.97
N LYS A 241 -13.62 -5.04 -14.90
CA LYS A 241 -13.74 -3.62 -14.55
C LYS A 241 -12.37 -2.99 -14.32
N PHE A 242 -11.48 -3.69 -13.62
CA PHE A 242 -10.12 -3.21 -13.37
C PHE A 242 -9.31 -3.09 -14.66
N LEU A 243 -9.33 -4.12 -15.50
CA LEU A 243 -8.54 -4.20 -16.73
C LEU A 243 -9.08 -3.30 -17.86
N LEU A 244 -10.30 -2.78 -17.75
CA LEU A 244 -10.81 -1.76 -18.66
C LEU A 244 -10.01 -0.44 -18.56
N ALA A 245 -9.50 -0.12 -17.36
CA ALA A 245 -8.77 1.12 -17.09
C ALA A 245 -7.25 0.92 -16.93
N ASN A 246 -6.79 -0.31 -16.69
CA ASN A 246 -5.40 -0.61 -16.34
C ASN A 246 -4.88 -1.79 -17.18
N SER A 247 -3.89 -1.55 -18.03
CA SER A 247 -3.23 -2.59 -18.84
C SER A 247 -2.27 -3.44 -17.99
N GLU A 248 -2.81 -4.28 -17.11
CA GLU A 248 -2.03 -5.05 -16.13
C GLU A 248 -2.12 -6.56 -16.39
N LEU A 249 -1.19 -7.33 -15.80
CA LEU A 249 -1.24 -8.80 -15.78
C LEU A 249 -1.94 -9.29 -14.51
N VAL A 250 -3.03 -10.03 -14.65
CA VAL A 250 -3.75 -10.67 -13.55
C VAL A 250 -3.62 -12.18 -13.64
N ILE A 251 -3.20 -12.82 -12.54
CA ILE A 251 -3.06 -14.27 -12.43
C ILE A 251 -4.14 -14.78 -11.49
N VAL A 252 -5.10 -15.50 -12.04
CA VAL A 252 -6.17 -16.18 -11.29
C VAL A 252 -5.77 -17.63 -11.07
N ASN A 253 -5.39 -17.96 -9.84
CA ASN A 253 -5.05 -19.31 -9.44
C ASN A 253 -6.29 -20.03 -8.92
N LEU A 254 -6.70 -21.11 -9.57
CA LEU A 254 -7.84 -21.93 -9.16
C LEU A 254 -7.35 -23.18 -8.42
N SER A 255 -7.70 -23.29 -7.14
CA SER A 255 -7.29 -24.40 -6.28
C SER A 255 -8.46 -24.90 -5.39
N HIS A 256 -8.26 -26.00 -4.66
CA HIS A 256 -9.13 -26.45 -3.55
C HIS A 256 -10.65 -26.26 -3.76
N ALA A 257 -11.20 -26.88 -4.83
CA ALA A 257 -12.58 -26.65 -5.24
C ALA A 257 -13.54 -27.77 -4.83
N TYR A 258 -14.73 -27.39 -4.38
CA TYR A 258 -15.72 -28.32 -3.82
C TYR A 258 -17.07 -28.29 -4.55
N ASP A 259 -17.80 -29.40 -4.48
CA ASP A 259 -19.20 -29.50 -4.86
C ASP A 259 -20.08 -29.56 -3.61
N ALA A 260 -20.62 -28.41 -3.19
CA ALA A 260 -21.51 -28.32 -2.02
C ALA A 260 -22.83 -29.09 -2.22
N THR A 261 -23.16 -29.48 -3.45
CA THR A 261 -24.37 -30.25 -3.79
C THR A 261 -24.15 -31.77 -3.72
N ASN A 262 -22.89 -32.21 -3.60
CA ASN A 262 -22.50 -33.61 -3.60
C ASN A 262 -21.57 -33.96 -2.44
N ASN A 263 -22.07 -33.77 -1.21
CA ASN A 263 -21.32 -34.06 0.02
C ASN A 263 -19.94 -33.41 0.06
N TRP A 264 -19.79 -32.22 -0.53
CA TRP A 264 -18.54 -31.45 -0.52
C TRP A 264 -17.34 -32.21 -1.12
N SER A 265 -17.60 -33.10 -2.06
CA SER A 265 -16.54 -33.76 -2.84
C SER A 265 -15.77 -32.74 -3.69
N ASP A 266 -14.52 -33.05 -4.03
CA ASP A 266 -13.78 -32.29 -5.04
C ASP A 266 -14.59 -32.18 -6.35
N LEU A 267 -14.47 -31.05 -7.04
CA LEU A 267 -15.08 -30.90 -8.37
C LEU A 267 -14.56 -31.97 -9.34
N THR A 268 -15.49 -32.60 -10.07
CA THR A 268 -15.17 -33.52 -11.16
C THR A 268 -14.52 -32.79 -12.33
N GLY A 269 -13.81 -33.52 -13.20
CA GLY A 269 -13.22 -32.94 -14.41
C GLY A 269 -14.24 -32.24 -15.33
N ALA A 270 -15.48 -32.74 -15.38
CA ALA A 270 -16.56 -32.11 -16.14
C ALA A 270 -17.01 -30.78 -15.53
N GLN A 271 -17.12 -30.70 -14.20
CA GLN A 271 -17.44 -29.46 -13.49
C GLN A 271 -16.34 -28.41 -13.68
N TRP A 272 -15.07 -28.82 -13.56
CA TRP A 272 -13.93 -27.96 -13.89
C TRP A 272 -13.97 -27.44 -15.32
N THR A 273 -14.28 -28.32 -16.29
CA THR A 273 -14.41 -27.91 -17.70
C THR A 273 -15.55 -26.91 -17.89
N THR A 274 -16.67 -27.08 -17.20
CA THR A 274 -17.79 -26.12 -17.21
C THR A 274 -17.37 -24.77 -16.64
N LEU A 275 -16.75 -24.74 -15.46
CA LEU A 275 -16.26 -23.51 -14.84
C LEU A 275 -15.25 -22.79 -15.74
N LEU A 276 -14.25 -23.50 -16.27
CA LEU A 276 -13.23 -22.90 -17.12
C LEU A 276 -13.81 -22.36 -18.43
N LYS A 277 -14.76 -23.07 -19.06
CA LYS A 277 -15.45 -22.56 -20.26
C LYS A 277 -16.27 -21.30 -19.95
N TYR A 278 -16.93 -21.27 -18.80
CA TYR A 278 -17.62 -20.07 -18.32
C TYR A 278 -16.66 -18.90 -18.12
N MET A 279 -15.56 -19.10 -17.37
CA MET A 279 -14.55 -18.07 -17.14
C MET A 279 -13.91 -17.58 -18.44
N VAL A 280 -13.58 -18.46 -19.38
CA VAL A 280 -13.01 -18.09 -20.69
C VAL A 280 -14.00 -17.30 -21.54
N THR A 281 -15.30 -17.53 -21.37
CA THR A 281 -16.34 -16.80 -22.12
C THR A 281 -16.53 -15.38 -21.56
N GLU A 282 -16.48 -15.23 -20.23
CA GLU A 282 -16.84 -13.98 -19.56
C GLU A 282 -15.63 -13.08 -19.21
N LEU A 283 -14.43 -13.63 -19.02
CA LEU A 283 -13.23 -12.84 -18.80
C LEU A 283 -12.76 -12.19 -20.10
N GLN A 284 -12.45 -10.91 -20.01
CA GLN A 284 -11.82 -10.14 -21.07
C GLN A 284 -10.29 -10.22 -20.95
N ASN A 285 -9.60 -9.92 -22.05
CA ASN A 285 -8.14 -9.83 -22.08
C ASN A 285 -7.41 -11.12 -21.65
N LEU A 286 -7.94 -12.30 -21.97
CA LEU A 286 -7.25 -13.56 -21.71
C LEU A 286 -5.87 -13.58 -22.38
N CYS A 287 -4.88 -14.11 -21.66
CA CYS A 287 -3.51 -14.19 -22.13
C CYS A 287 -3.42 -14.96 -23.45
N THR A 288 -2.76 -14.35 -24.44
CA THR A 288 -2.70 -14.86 -25.82
C THR A 288 -1.44 -15.67 -26.10
N VAL A 289 -0.54 -15.82 -25.12
CA VAL A 289 0.65 -16.64 -25.24
C VAL A 289 0.25 -18.09 -25.50
N LYS A 290 0.73 -18.62 -26.63
CA LYS A 290 0.42 -19.97 -27.07
C LYS A 290 1.36 -20.97 -26.41
N VAL A 291 0.78 -22.04 -25.88
CA VAL A 291 1.50 -23.25 -25.48
C VAL A 291 1.07 -24.38 -26.41
N GLU A 292 2.04 -25.16 -26.91
CA GLU A 292 1.78 -26.29 -27.81
C GLU A 292 1.12 -27.47 -27.06
N SER A 293 1.27 -27.52 -25.74
CA SER A 293 0.62 -28.51 -24.88
C SER A 293 0.52 -28.02 -23.43
N TYR A 294 -0.27 -28.70 -22.61
CA TYR A 294 -0.32 -28.46 -21.17
C TYR A 294 0.89 -29.05 -20.39
N LYS A 295 2.02 -29.32 -21.04
CA LYS A 295 3.19 -29.93 -20.40
C LYS A 295 4.45 -29.06 -20.44
N GLU A 296 4.45 -28.04 -21.29
CA GLU A 296 5.62 -27.17 -21.47
C GLU A 296 5.53 -25.96 -20.54
N PRO A 297 6.54 -25.70 -19.69
CA PRO A 297 6.56 -24.52 -18.83
C PRO A 297 6.60 -23.22 -19.63
N LEU A 298 5.82 -22.21 -19.22
CA LEU A 298 5.89 -20.83 -19.73
C LEU A 298 6.63 -19.86 -18.79
N ILE A 299 7.28 -20.38 -17.73
CA ILE A 299 7.94 -19.55 -16.72
C ILE A 299 9.13 -18.75 -17.28
N GLY A 300 9.65 -19.16 -18.44
CA GLY A 300 10.65 -18.44 -19.22
C GLY A 300 10.09 -17.33 -20.13
N THR A 301 8.77 -17.15 -20.21
CA THR A 301 8.15 -16.11 -21.03
C THR A 301 8.35 -14.73 -20.41
N MET A 302 8.68 -13.73 -21.23
CA MET A 302 8.89 -12.35 -20.78
C MET A 302 7.57 -11.69 -20.40
N VAL A 303 7.59 -10.78 -19.41
CA VAL A 303 6.40 -10.04 -18.96
C VAL A 303 5.74 -9.29 -20.10
N LYS A 304 6.50 -8.64 -20.99
CA LYS A 304 5.92 -7.95 -22.15
C LYS A 304 5.14 -8.89 -23.07
N ASP A 305 5.60 -10.13 -23.23
CA ASP A 305 4.96 -11.12 -24.10
C ASP A 305 3.66 -11.63 -23.47
N LEU A 306 3.63 -11.76 -22.14
CA LEU A 306 2.39 -12.02 -21.39
C LEU A 306 1.38 -10.87 -21.56
N MET A 307 1.85 -9.64 -21.79
CA MET A 307 1.08 -8.39 -21.89
C MET A 307 1.05 -7.79 -23.32
N GLY A 308 0.96 -8.64 -24.35
CA GLY A 308 0.74 -8.21 -25.74
C GLY A 308 1.99 -8.02 -26.61
N GLY A 309 3.16 -8.48 -26.17
CA GLY A 309 4.43 -8.44 -26.90
C GLY A 309 5.20 -7.12 -26.75
N ASP A 310 4.49 -6.00 -26.63
CA ASP A 310 5.06 -4.68 -26.32
C ASP A 310 4.82 -4.26 -24.86
N GLY A 311 4.10 -5.07 -24.08
CA GLY A 311 3.80 -4.80 -22.68
C GLY A 311 2.72 -3.75 -22.44
N SER A 312 1.94 -3.39 -23.46
CA SER A 312 0.92 -2.34 -23.38
C SER A 312 -0.50 -2.87 -23.19
N SER A 313 -0.71 -4.19 -23.16
CA SER A 313 -2.02 -4.83 -23.11
C SER A 313 -2.34 -5.43 -21.74
N ALA A 314 -3.58 -5.25 -21.29
CA ALA A 314 -4.14 -6.05 -20.21
C ALA A 314 -4.06 -7.55 -20.53
N SER A 315 -3.89 -8.38 -19.51
CA SER A 315 -3.75 -9.83 -19.67
C SER A 315 -4.25 -10.61 -18.45
N VAL A 316 -5.03 -11.67 -18.68
CA VAL A 316 -5.50 -12.59 -17.63
C VAL A 316 -4.97 -13.99 -17.87
N ILE A 317 -4.28 -14.54 -16.88
CA ILE A 317 -3.83 -15.93 -16.83
C ILE A 317 -4.74 -16.69 -15.87
N ILE A 318 -5.38 -17.75 -16.34
CA ILE A 318 -6.10 -18.71 -15.50
C ILE A 318 -5.19 -19.92 -15.28
N ARG A 319 -4.71 -20.10 -14.05
CA ARG A 319 -3.90 -21.26 -13.63
C ARG A 319 -4.80 -22.27 -12.93
N LEU A 320 -4.90 -23.49 -13.46
CA LEU A 320 -5.54 -24.62 -12.80
C LEU A 320 -4.53 -25.35 -11.92
N ASP A 321 -4.69 -25.23 -10.60
CA ASP A 321 -3.79 -25.77 -9.59
C ASP A 321 -4.32 -27.06 -8.95
N ILE A 322 -4.66 -28.04 -9.78
CA ILE A 322 -5.18 -29.34 -9.32
C ILE A 322 -4.25 -30.46 -9.76
N LYS A 323 -3.68 -31.17 -8.77
CA LYS A 323 -2.65 -32.17 -9.00
C LYS A 323 -3.10 -33.25 -9.97
N GLY A 324 -2.35 -33.39 -11.07
CA GLY A 324 -2.58 -34.43 -12.09
C GLY A 324 -3.78 -34.16 -13.01
N MET A 325 -4.50 -33.05 -12.82
CA MET A 325 -5.58 -32.64 -13.70
C MET A 325 -5.03 -31.78 -14.85
N MET A 326 -5.53 -32.04 -16.06
CA MET A 326 -5.28 -31.21 -17.23
C MET A 326 -6.59 -30.52 -17.65
N PRO A 327 -6.54 -29.24 -18.06
CA PRO A 327 -7.71 -28.60 -18.65
C PRO A 327 -8.17 -29.33 -19.93
N ASP A 328 -9.42 -29.13 -20.33
CA ASP A 328 -9.95 -29.62 -21.60
C ASP A 328 -9.04 -29.13 -22.75
N PRO A 329 -8.57 -30.01 -23.67
CA PRO A 329 -7.77 -29.61 -24.82
C PRO A 329 -8.43 -28.52 -25.69
N SER A 330 -9.76 -28.39 -25.67
CA SER A 330 -10.45 -27.32 -26.38
C SER A 330 -10.08 -25.92 -25.88
N LEU A 331 -9.62 -25.80 -24.63
CA LEU A 331 -9.26 -24.53 -23.98
C LEU A 331 -7.80 -24.11 -24.25
N LEU A 332 -7.02 -24.92 -24.98
CA LEU A 332 -5.62 -24.65 -25.23
C LEU A 332 -5.46 -23.32 -26.00
N GLY A 333 -4.60 -22.44 -25.51
CA GLY A 333 -4.38 -21.12 -26.09
C GLY A 333 -5.47 -20.08 -25.80
N GLN A 334 -6.38 -20.37 -24.86
CA GLN A 334 -7.44 -19.44 -24.41
C GLN A 334 -7.12 -18.85 -23.02
N GLY A 335 -5.84 -18.59 -22.72
CA GLY A 335 -5.40 -18.06 -21.42
C GLY A 335 -5.51 -19.03 -20.23
N VAL A 336 -5.82 -20.31 -20.48
CA VAL A 336 -5.89 -21.37 -19.46
C VAL A 336 -4.61 -22.19 -19.46
N PHE A 337 -4.04 -22.39 -18.28
CA PHE A 337 -2.77 -23.07 -18.08
C PHE A 337 -2.87 -24.11 -16.95
N SER A 338 -2.19 -25.23 -17.11
CA SER A 338 -2.09 -26.27 -16.06
C SER A 338 -0.94 -25.99 -15.09
N GLN A 339 -0.85 -26.78 -14.02
CA GLN A 339 0.34 -26.81 -13.14
C GLN A 339 1.66 -27.07 -13.88
N ALA A 340 1.66 -27.82 -14.97
CA ALA A 340 2.90 -28.10 -15.71
C ALA A 340 3.31 -26.94 -16.63
N ASN A 341 2.36 -26.11 -17.07
CA ASN A 341 2.66 -24.87 -17.76
C ASN A 341 3.17 -23.80 -16.78
N PHE A 342 2.59 -23.77 -15.59
CA PHE A 342 2.89 -22.80 -14.54
C PHE A 342 3.34 -23.54 -13.26
N PRO A 343 4.52 -24.19 -13.28
CA PRO A 343 5.05 -24.89 -12.11
C PRO A 343 5.33 -23.88 -11.00
N LEU A 344 4.73 -24.12 -9.84
CA LEU A 344 4.74 -23.22 -8.69
C LEU A 344 4.90 -24.06 -7.44
N PHE A 345 5.98 -23.83 -6.70
CA PHE A 345 6.12 -24.37 -5.35
C PHE A 345 5.23 -23.58 -4.41
N ASN A 346 4.32 -24.28 -3.73
CA ASN A 346 3.39 -23.71 -2.76
C ASN A 346 3.28 -24.67 -1.57
N SER A 347 3.72 -24.23 -0.39
CA SER A 347 3.68 -25.03 0.83
C SER A 347 3.53 -24.16 2.07
N TYR A 348 2.39 -24.30 2.74
CA TYR A 348 2.07 -23.55 3.96
C TYR A 348 2.88 -24.05 5.15
N SER A 349 3.08 -23.17 6.13
CA SER A 349 3.70 -23.51 7.41
C SER A 349 2.74 -24.26 8.34
N ASN A 350 1.42 -24.09 8.15
CA ASN A 350 0.35 -24.68 8.96
C ASN A 350 0.52 -24.42 10.47
N THR A 351 0.75 -23.15 10.83
CA THR A 351 1.06 -22.72 12.20
C THR A 351 0.44 -21.35 12.47
N ASP A 352 0.03 -21.12 13.72
CA ASP A 352 -0.36 -19.81 14.27
C ASP A 352 0.86 -19.03 14.82
N ASP A 353 1.98 -19.71 15.10
CA ASP A 353 3.22 -19.07 15.56
C ASP A 353 3.98 -18.33 14.44
N LYS A 354 4.08 -17.00 14.58
CA LYS A 354 4.81 -16.10 13.69
C LYS A 354 6.26 -16.53 13.42
N MET A 355 7.02 -16.88 14.45
CA MET A 355 8.46 -17.18 14.27
C MET A 355 8.67 -18.49 13.52
N THR A 356 7.83 -19.48 13.78
CA THR A 356 7.81 -20.76 13.06
C THR A 356 7.50 -20.52 11.59
N MET A 357 6.49 -19.70 11.27
CA MET A 357 6.16 -19.33 9.90
C MET A 357 7.33 -18.62 9.20
N ILE A 358 7.96 -17.64 9.84
CA ILE A 358 9.13 -16.92 9.27
C ILE A 358 10.26 -17.90 8.95
N VAL A 359 10.64 -18.75 9.91
CA VAL A 359 11.76 -19.69 9.75
C VAL A 359 11.47 -20.69 8.64
N ASP A 360 10.26 -21.24 8.61
CA ASP A 360 9.84 -22.22 7.61
C ASP A 360 9.81 -21.63 6.19
N GLN A 361 9.15 -20.48 6.01
CA GLN A 361 9.04 -19.85 4.69
C GLN A 361 10.39 -19.37 4.15
N ILE A 362 11.26 -18.80 5.00
CA ILE A 362 12.64 -18.46 4.59
C ILE A 362 13.45 -19.72 4.26
N HIS A 363 13.27 -20.80 5.03
CA HIS A 363 13.95 -22.07 4.75
C HIS A 363 13.55 -22.63 3.40
N LYS A 364 12.25 -22.66 3.09
CA LYS A 364 11.70 -23.08 1.79
C LYS A 364 12.23 -22.21 0.65
N LEU A 365 12.22 -20.89 0.82
CA LEU A 365 12.72 -19.96 -0.19
C LEU A 365 14.22 -20.14 -0.49
N ARG A 366 15.04 -20.43 0.54
CA ARG A 366 16.47 -20.70 0.38
C ARG A 366 16.78 -22.06 -0.21
N ASN A 367 15.92 -23.04 0.06
CA ASN A 367 16.13 -24.43 -0.31
C ASN A 367 15.06 -24.89 -1.29
N TYR A 368 15.12 -24.36 -2.52
CA TYR A 368 14.27 -24.83 -3.62
C TYR A 368 14.21 -26.36 -3.65
N GLU A 369 13.01 -26.86 -3.91
CA GLU A 369 12.77 -28.29 -4.06
C GLU A 369 13.71 -28.88 -5.10
N LYS A 370 14.32 -30.01 -4.74
CA LYS A 370 15.21 -30.77 -5.62
C LYS A 370 14.60 -32.14 -5.88
N ILE A 371 14.47 -32.50 -7.15
CA ILE A 371 14.13 -33.86 -7.57
C ILE A 371 15.41 -34.50 -8.08
N ASP A 372 15.77 -35.65 -7.51
CA ASP A 372 17.01 -36.39 -7.82
C ASP A 372 18.29 -35.52 -7.75
N GLY A 373 18.31 -34.54 -6.85
CA GLY A 373 19.44 -33.63 -6.63
C GLY A 373 19.51 -32.43 -7.60
N ALA A 374 18.65 -32.37 -8.62
CA ALA A 374 18.51 -31.21 -9.51
C ALA A 374 17.45 -30.23 -8.97
N VAL A 375 17.73 -28.93 -9.04
CA VAL A 375 16.74 -27.89 -8.73
C VAL A 375 15.59 -28.00 -9.73
N VAL A 376 14.36 -28.07 -9.24
CA VAL A 376 13.17 -28.05 -10.09
C VAL A 376 13.02 -26.64 -10.65
N ASP A 377 12.91 -26.54 -11.98
CA ASP A 377 12.67 -25.27 -12.66
C ASP A 377 11.20 -24.86 -12.47
N GLN A 378 10.96 -24.02 -11.46
CA GLN A 378 9.63 -23.60 -11.03
C GLN A 378 9.64 -22.22 -10.38
N LEU A 379 8.46 -21.66 -10.22
CA LEU A 379 8.22 -20.43 -9.46
C LEU A 379 8.11 -20.75 -7.97
N HIS A 380 8.35 -19.76 -7.11
CA HIS A 380 8.19 -19.89 -5.66
C HIS A 380 7.09 -18.97 -5.12
N LEU A 381 6.04 -19.54 -4.54
CA LEU A 381 5.07 -18.81 -3.74
C LEU A 381 5.51 -18.83 -2.29
N VAL A 382 5.78 -17.65 -1.73
CA VAL A 382 5.99 -17.48 -0.29
C VAL A 382 4.63 -17.33 0.35
N SER A 383 4.23 -18.34 1.14
CA SER A 383 2.96 -18.34 1.85
C SER A 383 3.14 -17.63 3.18
N TRP A 384 3.03 -16.31 3.17
CA TRP A 384 3.23 -15.48 4.35
C TRP A 384 1.93 -15.33 5.15
N THR A 385 1.39 -16.47 5.53
CA THR A 385 0.09 -16.61 6.20
C THR A 385 0.24 -17.44 7.46
N LEU A 386 -0.58 -17.14 8.46
CA LEU A 386 -0.66 -17.88 9.72
C LEU A 386 -2.00 -18.60 9.77
N THR A 387 -1.97 -19.86 10.20
CA THR A 387 -3.14 -20.73 10.26
C THR A 387 -3.74 -20.66 11.66
N PRO A 388 -4.98 -20.19 11.83
CA PRO A 388 -5.64 -20.19 13.14
C PRO A 388 -5.68 -21.59 13.74
N ASN A 389 -5.49 -21.71 15.06
CA ASN A 389 -5.59 -22.97 15.79
C ASN A 389 -6.97 -23.13 16.45
N PRO A 390 -7.86 -23.99 15.92
CA PRO A 390 -9.22 -24.12 16.44
C PRO A 390 -9.28 -24.69 17.86
N SER A 391 -8.26 -25.45 18.28
CA SER A 391 -8.22 -26.11 19.60
C SER A 391 -7.90 -25.15 20.74
N ALA A 392 -6.97 -24.22 20.52
CA ALA A 392 -6.68 -23.13 21.47
C ALA A 392 -7.91 -22.21 21.66
N PHE A 393 -8.61 -21.93 20.56
CA PHE A 393 -9.86 -21.17 20.56
C PHE A 393 -10.99 -21.88 21.34
N ALA A 394 -11.12 -23.19 21.15
CA ALA A 394 -12.12 -24.03 21.81
C ALA A 394 -11.89 -24.15 23.33
N GLU A 395 -10.65 -24.33 23.78
CA GLU A 395 -10.32 -24.47 25.21
C GLU A 395 -10.57 -23.18 26.02
N GLN A 396 -10.39 -22.00 25.43
CA GLN A 396 -10.67 -20.73 26.11
C GLN A 396 -12.17 -20.43 26.29
N LYS A 397 -13.05 -20.89 25.40
CA LYS A 397 -14.47 -20.44 25.38
C LYS A 397 -15.54 -21.51 25.60
N ILE A 398 -15.24 -22.81 25.45
CA ILE A 398 -16.25 -23.88 25.66
C ILE A 398 -16.86 -23.91 27.08
N PRO A 399 -16.16 -23.56 28.18
CA PRO A 399 -16.80 -23.50 29.50
C PRO A 399 -17.88 -22.42 29.61
N GLN A 400 -17.75 -21.32 28.86
CA GLN A 400 -18.71 -20.19 28.92
C GLN A 400 -19.91 -20.39 27.98
N VAL A 401 -19.76 -21.17 26.90
CA VAL A 401 -20.83 -21.40 25.90
C VAL A 401 -21.74 -22.59 26.28
N ARG A 402 -21.26 -23.55 27.08
CA ARG A 402 -22.08 -24.70 27.51
C ARG A 402 -23.19 -24.34 28.50
N ASP A 403 -23.01 -23.34 29.37
CA ASP A 403 -24.05 -22.89 30.31
C ASP A 403 -25.12 -21.98 29.67
N ILE A 404 -24.89 -21.56 28.43
CA ILE A 404 -25.72 -20.62 27.68
C ILE A 404 -26.89 -21.32 26.96
N ALA A 405 -26.74 -22.61 26.63
CA ALA A 405 -27.76 -23.40 25.93
C ALA A 405 -29.02 -23.70 26.79
N GLU A 406 -28.99 -23.47 28.10
CA GLU A 406 -30.12 -23.74 29.01
C GLU A 406 -31.06 -22.56 29.25
N LEU A 407 -30.71 -21.34 28.79
CA LEU A 407 -31.52 -20.14 29.04
C LEU A 407 -32.33 -19.81 27.79
N GLY A 408 -33.66 -19.86 27.88
CA GLY A 408 -34.60 -19.56 26.79
C GLY A 408 -34.54 -18.10 26.27
N PRO A 409 -35.62 -17.59 25.63
CA PRO A 409 -35.58 -16.61 24.52
C PRO A 409 -35.28 -15.14 24.88
N ILE A 410 -34.25 -14.88 25.68
CA ILE A 410 -33.75 -13.53 25.99
C ILE A 410 -32.32 -13.40 25.41
N TRP A 411 -32.20 -13.39 24.07
CA TRP A 411 -30.90 -13.57 23.39
C TRP A 411 -30.51 -12.46 22.40
N GLY A 412 -30.96 -11.23 22.64
CA GLY A 412 -30.53 -10.08 21.83
C GLY A 412 -29.32 -9.31 22.37
N SER A 413 -29.12 -9.25 23.69
CA SER A 413 -28.18 -8.31 24.31
C SER A 413 -26.94 -8.94 24.97
N ILE A 414 -26.99 -10.22 25.35
CA ILE A 414 -25.89 -10.88 26.09
C ILE A 414 -24.76 -11.35 25.15
N VAL A 415 -25.06 -11.67 23.89
CA VAL A 415 -24.05 -12.10 22.91
C VAL A 415 -23.10 -10.96 22.55
N ALA A 416 -23.59 -9.72 22.51
CA ALA A 416 -22.75 -8.55 22.21
C ALA A 416 -21.70 -8.28 23.29
N ASP A 417 -22.02 -8.54 24.56
CA ASP A 417 -21.11 -8.33 25.70
C ASP A 417 -20.10 -9.48 25.85
N ALA A 418 -20.47 -10.73 25.53
CA ALA A 418 -19.55 -11.88 25.56
C ALA A 418 -18.59 -11.95 24.35
N THR A 419 -18.90 -11.25 23.27
CA THR A 419 -18.01 -11.08 22.09
C THR A 419 -17.09 -9.88 22.19
N GLY A 420 -17.28 -8.98 23.17
CA GLY A 420 -16.47 -7.78 23.34
C GLY A 420 -15.00 -8.05 23.67
N ASP A 421 -14.67 -9.29 24.05
CA ASP A 421 -13.33 -9.73 24.45
C ASP A 421 -13.04 -11.17 23.98
N ALA A 422 -13.50 -11.57 22.79
CA ALA A 422 -12.75 -12.60 22.07
C ALA A 422 -11.38 -11.99 21.78
N THR A 423 -10.36 -12.41 22.51
CA THR A 423 -8.99 -11.90 22.35
C THR A 423 -8.66 -11.90 20.87
N GLN A 424 -8.45 -10.70 20.30
CA GLN A 424 -8.14 -10.51 18.88
C GLN A 424 -7.06 -11.48 18.37
N ALA A 425 -6.15 -11.90 19.26
CA ALA A 425 -4.98 -12.76 19.05
C ALA A 425 -5.14 -13.95 18.08
N ASP A 426 -6.29 -14.64 18.06
CA ASP A 426 -6.45 -15.87 17.25
C ASP A 426 -7.26 -15.68 15.95
N SER A 427 -7.69 -14.45 15.65
CA SER A 427 -8.40 -14.15 14.39
C SER A 427 -7.42 -14.09 13.21
N ILE A 428 -7.87 -14.43 11.98
CA ILE A 428 -7.05 -14.25 10.77
C ILE A 428 -6.59 -12.79 10.67
N LYS A 429 -7.45 -11.82 11.03
CA LYS A 429 -7.07 -10.40 11.06
C LYS A 429 -5.84 -10.13 11.93
N ALA A 430 -5.81 -10.63 13.17
CA ALA A 430 -4.70 -10.38 14.08
C ALA A 430 -3.45 -11.16 13.68
N LEU A 431 -3.63 -12.42 13.26
CA LEU A 431 -2.55 -13.24 12.73
C LEU A 431 -1.93 -12.61 11.48
N ALA A 432 -2.74 -12.09 10.56
CA ALA A 432 -2.28 -11.36 9.39
C ALA A 432 -1.56 -10.07 9.77
N HIS A 433 -2.04 -9.33 10.78
CA HIS A 433 -1.33 -8.16 11.30
C HIS A 433 0.07 -8.53 11.81
N GLU A 434 0.18 -9.59 12.61
CA GLU A 434 1.47 -10.08 13.13
C GLU A 434 2.40 -10.57 12.02
N ALA A 435 1.87 -11.32 11.05
CA ALA A 435 2.63 -11.82 9.91
C ALA A 435 3.12 -10.65 9.04
N ASN A 436 2.23 -9.75 8.63
CA ASN A 436 2.53 -8.66 7.71
C ASN A 436 3.53 -7.66 8.31
N MET A 437 3.57 -7.48 9.64
CA MET A 437 4.67 -6.74 10.30
C MET A 437 6.05 -7.32 10.01
N ALA A 438 6.18 -8.65 9.98
CA ALA A 438 7.46 -9.31 9.75
C ALA A 438 7.84 -9.42 8.26
N LEU A 439 6.88 -9.33 7.34
CA LEU A 439 7.07 -9.51 5.89
C LEU A 439 8.21 -8.63 5.36
N TYR A 440 8.13 -7.33 5.63
CA TYR A 440 9.07 -6.32 5.15
C TYR A 440 10.47 -6.47 5.73
N GLN A 441 10.57 -6.94 6.97
CA GLN A 441 11.85 -7.19 7.64
C GLN A 441 12.54 -8.45 7.14
N CYS A 442 11.77 -9.47 6.76
CA CYS A 442 12.27 -10.82 6.59
C CYS A 442 12.53 -11.21 5.14
N ILE A 443 11.71 -10.73 4.20
CA ILE A 443 11.77 -11.19 2.80
C ILE A 443 12.84 -10.46 1.99
N LEU A 444 12.89 -9.12 2.06
CA LEU A 444 13.82 -8.35 1.24
C LEU A 444 15.30 -8.75 1.49
N PRO A 445 15.77 -8.98 2.74
CA PRO A 445 17.17 -9.36 2.98
C PRO A 445 17.57 -10.74 2.46
N VAL A 446 16.61 -11.61 2.17
CA VAL A 446 16.89 -12.97 1.67
C VAL A 446 16.65 -13.12 0.18
N ALA A 447 15.99 -12.13 -0.45
CA ALA A 447 15.69 -12.13 -1.87
C ALA A 447 16.99 -12.10 -2.70
N SER A 448 17.14 -13.09 -3.58
CA SER A 448 18.28 -13.20 -4.49
C SER A 448 17.90 -14.01 -5.72
N LYS A 449 18.78 -14.09 -6.73
CA LYS A 449 18.54 -14.92 -7.93
C LYS A 449 18.37 -16.41 -7.63
N THR A 450 18.84 -16.88 -6.47
CA THR A 450 18.75 -18.28 -6.01
C THR A 450 17.73 -18.49 -4.90
N SER A 451 17.06 -17.42 -4.46
CA SER A 451 16.07 -17.42 -3.38
C SER A 451 15.06 -16.32 -3.71
N PHE A 452 14.28 -16.54 -4.77
CA PHE A 452 13.46 -15.50 -5.38
C PHE A 452 11.97 -15.73 -5.12
N PRO A 453 11.28 -14.82 -4.42
CA PRO A 453 9.85 -14.98 -4.14
C PRO A 453 9.03 -14.50 -5.35
N ASN A 454 8.56 -15.40 -6.20
CA ASN A 454 7.75 -15.03 -7.36
C ASN A 454 6.36 -14.50 -6.97
N VAL A 455 5.80 -15.02 -5.87
CA VAL A 455 4.52 -14.56 -5.32
C VAL A 455 4.68 -14.32 -3.82
N LEU A 456 4.32 -13.13 -3.35
CA LEU A 456 4.15 -12.82 -1.93
C LEU A 456 2.66 -12.99 -1.58
N LEU A 457 2.26 -14.17 -1.12
CA LEU A 457 0.86 -14.47 -0.80
C LEU A 457 0.58 -14.10 0.66
N ILE A 458 -0.33 -13.15 0.89
CA ILE A 458 -0.66 -12.64 2.22
C ILE A 458 -2.16 -12.71 2.52
N ASP A 459 -2.48 -12.76 3.82
CA ASP A 459 -3.80 -12.44 4.33
C ASP A 459 -3.94 -10.93 4.60
N TRP A 460 -5.19 -10.46 4.62
CA TRP A 460 -5.56 -9.10 5.01
C TRP A 460 -4.90 -8.00 4.18
N TYR A 461 -4.95 -8.16 2.86
CA TYR A 461 -4.45 -7.19 1.89
C TYR A 461 -5.22 -5.86 2.01
N SER A 462 -4.52 -4.77 2.37
CA SER A 462 -5.20 -3.51 2.72
C SER A 462 -4.65 -2.25 2.05
N ASP A 463 -3.44 -2.28 1.51
CA ASP A 463 -2.76 -1.11 0.95
C ASP A 463 -1.74 -1.53 -0.12
N SER A 464 -1.10 -0.54 -0.74
CA SER A 464 -0.17 -0.77 -1.86
C SER A 464 1.28 -1.07 -1.45
N ASN A 465 1.57 -1.21 -0.16
CA ASN A 465 2.91 -1.53 0.33
C ASN A 465 3.43 -2.91 -0.15
N PRO A 466 2.62 -3.99 -0.24
CA PRO A 466 3.10 -5.26 -0.78
C PRO A 466 3.53 -5.17 -2.25
N ALA A 467 2.85 -4.34 -3.07
CA ALA A 467 3.25 -4.08 -4.45
C ALA A 467 4.58 -3.30 -4.53
N ALA A 468 4.77 -2.31 -3.65
CA ALA A 468 6.06 -1.61 -3.55
C ALA A 468 7.19 -2.53 -3.06
N LEU A 469 6.93 -3.46 -2.14
CA LEU A 469 7.89 -4.49 -1.72
C LEU A 469 8.25 -5.43 -2.88
N ALA A 470 7.26 -5.89 -3.66
CA ALA A 470 7.50 -6.71 -4.84
C ALA A 470 8.38 -5.96 -5.86
N MET A 471 8.13 -4.67 -6.09
CA MET A 471 8.98 -3.83 -6.94
C MET A 471 10.39 -3.63 -6.38
N ALA A 472 10.53 -3.44 -5.06
CA ALA A 472 11.83 -3.40 -4.41
C ALA A 472 12.63 -4.69 -4.64
N ILE A 473 11.98 -5.86 -4.55
CA ILE A 473 12.60 -7.17 -4.81
C ILE A 473 13.00 -7.30 -6.29
N ASN A 474 12.09 -6.98 -7.21
CA ASN A 474 12.35 -7.00 -8.66
C ASN A 474 13.56 -6.13 -9.01
N PHE A 475 13.60 -4.90 -8.47
CA PHE A 475 14.69 -3.96 -8.69
C PHE A 475 16.01 -4.44 -8.07
N MET A 476 16.01 -4.86 -6.81
CA MET A 476 17.24 -5.27 -6.12
C MET A 476 17.88 -6.51 -6.75
N VAL A 477 17.07 -7.46 -7.21
CA VAL A 477 17.59 -8.73 -7.75
C VAL A 477 17.91 -8.63 -9.26
N TYR A 478 17.07 -7.93 -10.03
CA TYR A 478 17.17 -7.89 -11.49
C TYR A 478 17.28 -6.49 -12.11
N GLY A 479 17.02 -5.41 -11.35
CA GLY A 479 17.02 -4.03 -11.84
C GLY A 479 18.35 -3.54 -12.42
N SER A 480 19.49 -4.14 -12.06
CA SER A 480 20.81 -3.83 -12.67
C SER A 480 20.92 -4.25 -14.15
N GLN A 481 20.02 -5.08 -14.65
CA GLN A 481 19.97 -5.51 -16.06
C GLN A 481 19.07 -4.61 -16.91
N VAL A 482 18.43 -3.62 -16.29
CA VAL A 482 17.45 -2.76 -16.92
C VAL A 482 18.05 -1.37 -17.17
N PRO A 483 17.90 -0.77 -18.36
CA PRO A 483 18.18 0.66 -18.52
C PRO A 483 17.41 1.45 -17.45
N ALA A 484 18.08 2.41 -16.80
CA ALA A 484 17.44 3.27 -15.82
C ALA A 484 16.13 3.85 -16.40
N LEU A 485 15.07 3.89 -15.59
CA LEU A 485 13.86 4.62 -15.97
C LEU A 485 14.29 6.04 -16.36
N PRO A 486 13.71 6.63 -17.42
CA PRO A 486 13.89 8.06 -17.65
C PRO A 486 13.50 8.77 -16.35
N ALA A 487 14.33 9.73 -15.92
CA ALA A 487 14.06 10.45 -14.69
C ALA A 487 12.63 10.99 -14.71
N PRO A 488 11.90 10.96 -13.57
CA PRO A 488 10.60 11.62 -13.49
C PRO A 488 10.76 13.04 -14.03
N PRO A 489 9.85 13.50 -14.92
CA PRO A 489 9.94 14.85 -15.44
C PRO A 489 9.95 15.84 -14.28
N GLN A 490 10.89 16.78 -14.29
CA GLN A 490 10.99 17.84 -13.29
C GLN A 490 9.64 18.54 -13.15
N GLN A 491 9.10 18.57 -11.93
CA GLN A 491 7.90 19.36 -11.64
C GLN A 491 8.27 20.82 -11.36
N TYR A 492 7.38 21.70 -11.80
CA TYR A 492 7.42 23.15 -11.60
C TYR A 492 6.07 23.63 -11.06
N ILE A 493 6.05 24.80 -10.43
CA ILE A 493 4.78 25.47 -10.10
C ILE A 493 4.28 26.22 -11.34
N GLU A 494 3.04 25.96 -11.75
CA GLU A 494 2.35 26.65 -12.84
C GLU A 494 1.63 27.91 -12.33
N ILE A 495 0.99 27.82 -11.16
CA ILE A 495 0.31 28.96 -10.54
C ILE A 495 0.12 28.73 -9.04
N LEU A 496 0.03 29.83 -8.29
CA LEU A 496 -0.45 29.85 -6.91
C LEU A 496 -1.83 30.50 -6.86
N GLY A 497 -2.80 29.79 -6.29
CA GLY A 497 -4.16 30.28 -6.04
C GLY A 497 -4.42 30.48 -4.54
N VAL A 498 -5.57 31.04 -4.21
CA VAL A 498 -6.06 31.17 -2.82
C VAL A 498 -7.44 30.57 -2.72
N GLU A 499 -7.58 29.63 -1.80
CA GLU A 499 -8.84 28.95 -1.50
C GLU A 499 -9.36 29.39 -0.13
N VAL A 500 -10.67 29.68 -0.07
CA VAL A 500 -11.35 30.19 1.13
C VAL A 500 -12.41 29.19 1.58
N THR A 501 -12.40 28.82 2.85
CA THR A 501 -13.35 27.85 3.42
C THR A 501 -13.77 28.24 4.84
N GLY A 502 -15.03 27.97 5.19
CA GLY A 502 -15.52 28.09 6.58
C GLY A 502 -15.16 26.88 7.46
N ASP A 503 -14.53 25.85 6.89
CA ASP A 503 -14.16 24.60 7.54
C ASP A 503 -12.64 24.39 7.55
N ASN A 504 -12.10 24.02 8.72
CA ASN A 504 -10.66 23.78 8.98
C ASN A 504 -10.36 22.30 9.28
N SER A 505 -11.30 21.39 9.02
CA SER A 505 -11.11 19.97 9.37
C SER A 505 -9.98 19.29 8.58
N THR A 506 -9.49 19.89 7.48
CA THR A 506 -8.44 19.29 6.63
C THR A 506 -7.71 20.35 5.78
N PRO A 507 -6.35 20.38 5.76
CA PRO A 507 -5.61 21.16 4.77
C PRO A 507 -5.90 20.63 3.36
N LEU A 508 -6.08 21.52 2.38
CA LEU A 508 -6.30 21.11 0.99
C LEU A 508 -5.06 20.34 0.46
N PRO A 509 -5.22 19.29 -0.37
CA PRO A 509 -4.11 18.42 -0.81
C PRO A 509 -2.90 19.14 -1.43
N ASN A 510 -3.11 20.33 -1.99
CA ASN A 510 -2.07 21.15 -2.63
C ASN A 510 -1.81 22.48 -1.91
N ALA A 511 -2.29 22.64 -0.67
CA ALA A 511 -2.00 23.83 0.11
C ALA A 511 -0.51 23.90 0.46
N LEU A 512 0.05 25.11 0.40
CA LEU A 512 1.40 25.38 0.89
C LEU A 512 1.43 25.10 2.39
N VAL A 513 2.44 24.35 2.81
CA VAL A 513 2.68 24.04 4.23
C VAL A 513 3.60 25.08 4.85
N ASP A 514 3.48 25.29 6.16
CA ASP A 514 4.46 26.12 6.89
C ASP A 514 5.77 25.35 7.06
N ALA A 515 6.86 25.95 6.56
CA ALA A 515 8.22 25.46 6.63
C ALA A 515 9.08 26.27 7.62
N GLY A 516 8.49 27.20 8.37
CA GLY A 516 9.15 27.96 9.41
C GLY A 516 9.56 27.11 10.63
N PRO A 517 10.50 27.60 11.45
CA PRO A 517 11.01 26.89 12.63
C PRO A 517 10.01 26.81 13.80
N GLY A 518 8.96 27.65 13.80
CA GLY A 518 7.82 27.55 14.70
C GLY A 518 6.68 26.83 13.98
N LEU A 519 6.12 25.79 14.59
CA LEU A 519 5.02 24.98 14.02
C LEU A 519 3.77 25.84 13.84
N GLY A 520 3.68 26.55 12.73
CA GLY A 520 2.56 27.41 12.42
C GLY A 520 1.50 26.71 11.57
N SER A 521 0.28 27.20 11.71
CA SER A 521 -0.81 26.85 10.82
C SER A 521 -0.53 27.35 9.40
N ALA A 522 -0.86 26.51 8.40
CA ALA A 522 -0.85 26.89 6.99
C ALA A 522 -2.08 27.74 6.57
N ASP A 523 -2.99 28.00 7.50
CA ASP A 523 -4.05 29.00 7.32
C ASP A 523 -3.47 30.42 7.38
N CYS A 524 -3.61 31.19 6.31
CA CYS A 524 -3.13 32.56 6.25
C CYS A 524 -3.84 33.49 7.25
N ASN A 525 -5.05 33.11 7.70
CA ASN A 525 -5.84 33.81 8.71
C ASN A 525 -5.63 33.30 10.14
N HIS A 526 -4.65 32.44 10.37
CA HIS A 526 -4.38 31.93 11.70
C HIS A 526 -4.16 33.06 12.71
N GLY A 527 -4.96 33.07 13.79
CA GLY A 527 -4.93 34.10 14.83
C GLY A 527 -5.83 35.33 14.59
N PHE A 528 -6.47 35.44 13.42
CA PHE A 528 -7.28 36.62 13.06
C PHE A 528 -8.80 36.38 13.07
N GLY A 529 -9.25 35.13 13.19
CA GLY A 529 -10.67 34.75 13.06
C GLY A 529 -11.16 34.82 11.60
N GLY A 530 -12.45 34.62 11.37
CA GLY A 530 -13.02 34.60 10.01
C GLY A 530 -12.93 33.25 9.31
N ASP A 531 -12.92 33.27 7.98
CA ASP A 531 -12.76 32.07 7.15
C ASP A 531 -11.28 31.64 7.10
N TYR A 532 -11.04 30.36 6.87
CA TYR A 532 -9.71 29.80 6.68
C TYR A 532 -9.27 29.99 5.23
N THR A 533 -8.01 30.39 5.04
CA THR A 533 -7.46 30.78 3.74
C THR A 533 -6.17 30.03 3.45
N TRP A 534 -6.10 29.35 2.31
CA TRP A 534 -4.99 28.50 1.93
C TRP A 534 -4.39 28.95 0.61
N VAL A 535 -3.08 29.13 0.54
CA VAL A 535 -2.39 29.27 -0.74
C VAL A 535 -2.22 27.88 -1.32
N VAL A 536 -2.71 27.64 -2.54
CA VAL A 536 -2.67 26.32 -3.19
C VAL A 536 -1.77 26.37 -4.43
N ALA A 537 -0.95 25.33 -4.62
CA ALA A 537 -0.10 25.20 -5.80
C ALA A 537 -0.72 24.29 -6.85
N VAL A 538 -0.66 24.73 -8.12
CA VAL A 538 -0.86 23.86 -9.28
C VAL A 538 0.51 23.61 -9.89
N THR A 539 0.82 22.34 -10.15
CA THR A 539 2.12 21.91 -10.67
C THR A 539 2.03 21.48 -12.13
N THR A 540 3.11 21.70 -12.88
CA THR A 540 3.26 21.30 -14.28
C THR A 540 4.62 20.64 -14.52
N THR A 541 4.70 19.78 -15.52
CA THR A 541 5.96 19.23 -16.04
C THR A 541 6.45 19.98 -17.28
N ASP A 542 5.65 20.91 -17.81
CA ASP A 542 6.03 21.77 -18.93
C ASP A 542 6.73 23.03 -18.39
N PRO A 543 8.07 23.18 -18.58
CA PRO A 543 8.81 24.33 -18.07
C PRO A 543 8.36 25.66 -18.71
N THR A 544 7.61 25.63 -19.81
CA THR A 544 7.06 26.84 -20.44
C THR A 544 5.83 27.40 -19.71
N GLN A 545 5.15 26.56 -18.91
CA GLN A 545 4.02 26.96 -18.06
C GLN A 545 4.46 27.36 -16.65
N ALA A 546 5.74 27.14 -16.31
CA ALA A 546 6.25 27.37 -14.98
C ALA A 546 6.37 28.88 -14.63
N ILE A 547 6.05 29.22 -13.37
CA ILE A 547 6.29 30.55 -12.80
C ILE A 547 7.76 30.70 -12.42
N THR A 548 8.22 31.94 -12.40
CA THR A 548 9.59 32.34 -12.06
C THR A 548 9.66 33.37 -10.94
N GLY A 549 8.51 33.88 -10.49
CA GLY A 549 8.42 34.83 -9.40
C GLY A 549 7.08 34.75 -8.69
N ILE A 550 7.12 35.03 -7.39
CA ILE A 550 5.96 35.14 -6.51
C ILE A 550 6.05 36.49 -5.80
N SER A 551 4.94 37.23 -5.75
CA SER A 551 4.83 38.47 -4.98
C SER A 551 3.49 38.54 -4.25
N VAL A 552 3.41 39.43 -3.26
CA VAL A 552 2.18 39.69 -2.50
C VAL A 552 1.86 41.17 -2.62
N ASP A 553 0.63 41.45 -3.05
CA ASP A 553 0.08 42.80 -3.10
C ASP A 553 -0.90 42.99 -1.95
N VAL A 554 -0.73 44.10 -1.22
CA VAL A 554 -1.66 44.54 -0.16
C VAL A 554 -2.35 45.82 -0.62
N THR A 555 -3.68 45.83 -0.69
CA THR A 555 -4.47 46.94 -1.25
C THR A 555 -5.66 47.32 -0.38
N SER A 556 -5.98 48.62 -0.32
CA SER A 556 -7.13 49.13 0.44
C SER A 556 -8.50 48.91 -0.23
N SER A 557 -8.52 48.28 -1.40
CA SER A 557 -9.73 47.97 -2.16
C SER A 557 -9.62 46.59 -2.79
N SER A 558 -10.76 45.92 -2.97
CA SER A 558 -10.81 44.59 -3.57
C SER A 558 -10.42 44.63 -5.05
N ILE A 559 -9.82 43.54 -5.55
CA ILE A 559 -9.50 43.36 -6.97
C ILE A 559 -10.41 42.29 -7.53
N ASP A 560 -11.25 42.65 -8.50
CA ASP A 560 -12.17 41.72 -9.14
C ASP A 560 -11.41 40.56 -9.79
N GLY A 561 -11.84 39.33 -9.51
CA GLY A 561 -11.28 38.11 -10.09
C GLY A 561 -10.08 37.53 -9.34
N LEU A 562 -9.65 38.12 -8.22
CA LEU A 562 -8.63 37.54 -7.33
C LEU A 562 -9.23 37.19 -5.96
N SER A 563 -8.79 36.08 -5.41
CA SER A 563 -9.16 35.62 -4.07
C SER A 563 -8.28 36.29 -3.01
N ASP A 564 -8.91 36.86 -1.98
CA ASP A 564 -8.24 37.56 -0.89
C ASP A 564 -7.75 36.58 0.19
N MET A 565 -6.44 36.60 0.49
CA MET A 565 -5.83 35.81 1.58
C MET A 565 -6.26 36.27 2.97
N ALA A 566 -6.90 37.43 3.09
CA ALA A 566 -7.48 37.93 4.34
C ALA A 566 -9.01 37.84 4.36
N SER A 567 -9.61 36.97 3.53
CA SER A 567 -11.06 36.85 3.39
C SER A 567 -11.76 36.70 4.73
N SER A 568 -12.89 37.41 4.88
CA SER A 568 -13.72 37.43 6.10
C SER A 568 -13.00 37.91 7.36
N THR A 569 -11.91 38.68 7.23
CA THR A 569 -11.23 39.37 8.33
C THR A 569 -11.19 40.88 8.12
N SER A 570 -10.85 41.65 9.17
CA SER A 570 -10.70 43.10 9.07
C SER A 570 -9.29 43.49 8.58
N GLY A 571 -9.20 44.41 7.61
CA GLY A 571 -7.95 44.99 7.13
C GLY A 571 -7.95 45.22 5.63
N ASP A 572 -6.79 45.61 5.09
CA ASP A 572 -6.55 45.67 3.63
C ASP A 572 -6.61 44.27 2.99
N PHE A 573 -6.92 44.19 1.70
CA PHE A 573 -6.97 42.95 0.93
C PHE A 573 -5.57 42.49 0.52
N ARG A 574 -5.36 41.18 0.37
CA ARG A 574 -4.06 40.56 0.11
C ARG A 574 -4.14 39.54 -1.00
N TYR A 575 -3.30 39.70 -2.02
CA TYR A 575 -3.32 38.83 -3.19
C TYR A 575 -1.94 38.25 -3.48
N VAL A 576 -1.88 36.93 -3.64
CA VAL A 576 -0.71 36.28 -4.24
C VAL A 576 -0.70 36.56 -5.74
N LYS A 577 0.46 36.93 -6.26
CA LYS A 577 0.68 37.12 -7.70
C LYS A 577 1.86 36.28 -8.13
N THR A 578 1.73 35.70 -9.32
CA THR A 578 2.81 34.95 -9.96
C THR A 578 3.22 35.63 -11.25
N SER A 579 4.50 35.49 -11.60
CA SER A 579 5.06 35.98 -12.86
C SER A 579 5.82 34.86 -13.56
N SER A 580 5.88 34.89 -14.89
CA SER A 580 6.70 33.96 -15.69
C SER A 580 7.61 34.75 -16.63
N ASP A 581 8.90 34.45 -16.57
CA ASP A 581 9.93 34.93 -17.47
C ASP A 581 10.68 33.73 -18.07
N PRO A 582 10.68 33.54 -19.40
CA PRO A 582 11.40 32.46 -20.06
C PRO A 582 12.87 32.34 -19.66
N ASN A 583 13.54 33.45 -19.34
CA ASN A 583 14.99 33.48 -19.04
C ASN A 583 15.32 33.38 -17.54
N SER A 584 14.32 33.37 -16.67
CA SER A 584 14.52 33.25 -15.23
C SER A 584 14.41 31.79 -14.78
N PRO A 585 15.10 31.40 -13.68
CA PRO A 585 14.96 30.09 -13.06
C PRO A 585 13.50 29.75 -12.74
N LYS A 586 13.07 28.52 -13.03
CA LYS A 586 11.69 28.07 -12.82
C LYS A 586 11.49 27.67 -11.37
N ILE A 587 10.36 28.05 -10.78
CA ILE A 587 10.04 27.68 -9.40
C ILE A 587 9.62 26.21 -9.36
N THR A 588 10.28 25.44 -8.49
CA THR A 588 10.08 23.98 -8.35
C THR A 588 9.35 23.60 -7.08
N ALA A 589 9.36 24.48 -6.06
CA ALA A 589 8.64 24.28 -4.81
C ALA A 589 8.35 25.64 -4.15
N ALA A 590 7.27 25.71 -3.38
CA ALA A 590 6.92 26.85 -2.54
C ALA A 590 6.38 26.36 -1.20
N ALA A 591 6.50 27.20 -0.17
CA ALA A 591 5.97 26.95 1.17
C ALA A 591 5.58 28.27 1.83
N LEU A 592 4.82 28.20 2.91
CA LEU A 592 4.67 29.31 3.84
C LEU A 592 5.84 29.33 4.82
N TRP A 593 6.14 30.50 5.36
CA TRP A 593 7.08 30.67 6.45
C TRP A 593 6.48 31.62 7.47
N ARG A 594 6.04 31.10 8.61
CA ARG A 594 5.53 31.89 9.73
C ARG A 594 6.60 32.18 10.77
N SER A 595 6.62 33.39 11.30
CA SER A 595 7.52 33.80 12.38
C SER A 595 6.77 34.62 13.42
N PRO A 596 6.63 34.13 14.67
CA PRO A 596 5.77 34.78 15.68
C PRO A 596 6.39 36.05 16.28
N ASP A 597 7.71 36.06 16.47
CA ASP A 597 8.37 37.10 17.27
C ASP A 597 9.06 38.18 16.43
N ASP A 598 9.69 37.80 15.32
CA ASP A 598 10.55 38.68 14.53
C ASP A 598 10.32 38.52 13.01
N SER A 599 10.49 39.62 12.26
CA SER A 599 10.50 39.59 10.81
C SER A 599 11.69 38.77 10.28
N VAL A 600 11.49 38.06 9.17
CA VAL A 600 12.52 37.20 8.56
C VAL A 600 13.15 37.93 7.38
N SER A 601 14.47 37.82 7.22
CA SER A 601 15.18 38.39 6.07
C SER A 601 15.41 37.36 4.97
N LEU A 602 15.69 37.84 3.74
CA LEU A 602 16.05 36.96 2.62
C LEU A 602 17.27 36.08 2.94
N ALA A 603 18.23 36.61 3.71
CA ALA A 603 19.42 35.86 4.10
C ALA A 603 19.08 34.68 5.03
N ASP A 604 18.07 34.83 5.89
CA ASP A 604 17.65 33.77 6.82
C ASP A 604 16.98 32.62 6.08
N VAL A 605 16.09 32.92 5.13
CA VAL A 605 15.44 31.87 4.33
C VAL A 605 16.43 31.21 3.36
N GLN A 606 17.41 31.96 2.85
CA GLN A 606 18.50 31.41 2.03
C GLN A 606 19.40 30.48 2.83
N ALA A 607 19.71 30.82 4.09
CA ALA A 607 20.41 29.93 5.00
C ALA A 607 19.63 28.63 5.29
N ALA A 608 18.30 28.68 5.18
CA ALA A 608 17.42 27.52 5.29
C ALA A 608 17.15 26.79 3.95
N GLY A 609 17.85 27.17 2.88
CA GLY A 609 17.80 26.47 1.58
C GLY A 609 16.69 26.92 0.64
N TRP A 610 16.13 28.12 0.84
CA TRP A 610 15.16 28.74 -0.07
C TRP A 610 15.83 29.76 -1.00
N ALA A 611 15.36 29.87 -2.24
CA ALA A 611 15.91 30.79 -3.23
C ALA A 611 15.37 32.23 -3.08
N GLY A 612 14.12 32.37 -2.64
CA GLY A 612 13.47 33.67 -2.48
C GLY A 612 12.30 33.66 -1.49
N MET A 613 11.82 34.86 -1.18
CA MET A 613 10.67 35.11 -0.31
C MET A 613 9.84 36.32 -0.76
N THR A 614 8.57 36.35 -0.40
CA THR A 614 7.69 37.51 -0.58
C THR A 614 7.92 38.58 0.48
N SER A 615 7.26 39.72 0.34
CA SER A 615 6.96 40.62 1.47
C SER A 615 6.06 39.92 2.50
N ASP A 616 5.99 40.51 3.71
CA ASP A 616 5.13 40.03 4.78
C ASP A 616 3.65 40.14 4.39
N ILE A 617 3.00 38.99 4.28
CA ILE A 617 1.56 38.86 4.04
C ILE A 617 0.79 39.53 5.17
N ASN A 618 1.22 39.40 6.42
CA ASN A 618 0.53 39.97 7.56
C ASN A 618 0.83 41.45 7.81
N SER A 619 1.52 42.12 6.88
CA SER A 619 1.77 43.55 6.97
C SER A 619 0.47 44.33 7.20
N GLY A 620 0.49 45.21 8.20
CA GLY A 620 -0.67 45.99 8.64
C GLY A 620 -1.66 45.24 9.53
N ARG A 621 -1.40 43.97 9.89
CA ARG A 621 -2.16 43.20 10.90
C ARG A 621 -1.31 43.02 12.16
N SER A 622 -1.94 42.95 13.32
CA SER A 622 -1.27 42.62 14.58
C SER A 622 -1.21 41.11 14.79
N GLY A 623 -0.03 40.50 14.72
CA GLY A 623 0.16 39.04 14.87
C GLY A 623 1.51 38.59 14.29
N ASP A 624 1.61 37.30 13.97
CA ASP A 624 2.82 36.69 13.39
C ASP A 624 3.15 37.29 12.01
N TYR A 625 4.44 37.31 11.66
CA TYR A 625 4.90 37.54 10.31
C TYR A 625 4.66 36.30 9.43
N LEU A 626 4.27 36.50 8.17
CA LEU A 626 3.99 35.40 7.26
C LEU A 626 4.51 35.69 5.85
N TYR A 627 5.26 34.74 5.29
CA TYR A 627 5.86 34.87 3.95
C TYR A 627 5.55 33.65 3.09
N ILE A 628 5.58 33.79 1.76
CA ILE A 628 5.76 32.65 0.86
C ILE A 628 7.25 32.57 0.50
N VAL A 629 7.84 31.40 0.66
CA VAL A 629 9.23 31.09 0.28
C VAL A 629 9.25 30.08 -0.85
N TRP A 630 10.27 30.11 -1.72
CA TRP A 630 10.32 29.19 -2.88
C TRP A 630 11.73 28.73 -3.24
N LYS A 631 11.80 27.59 -3.94
CA LYS A 631 13.01 27.04 -4.56
C LYS A 631 12.93 27.16 -6.08
N THR A 632 14.07 27.16 -6.74
CA THR A 632 14.16 27.19 -8.20
C THR A 632 14.91 25.98 -8.72
N ALA A 633 14.65 25.59 -9.97
CA ALA A 633 15.55 24.72 -10.73
C ALA A 633 16.82 25.52 -11.05
N ASP A 634 17.99 24.93 -10.77
CA ASP A 634 19.31 25.52 -11.08
C ASP A 634 19.51 25.77 -12.58
#